data_AF-A0A1L8Z980-F1
#
_entry.id   AF-A0A1L8Z980-F1
#
_cell.length_a   1.000
_cell.length_b   1.000
_cell.length_c   1.000
_cell.angle_alpha   90.00
_cell.angle_beta   90.00
_cell.angle_gamma   90.00
#
_symmetry.space_group_name_H-M   'P 1'
#
loop_
_entity.id
_entity.type
_entity.pdbx_description
1 polymer ?
#
loop_
_entity_poly.entity_id
_entity_poly.type
_entity_poly.pdbx_seq_one_letter_code
_entity_poly.pdbx_strand_id
1 'polypeptide(L)'
;MSIVFDSDFGILKRTIKDILRAKREYLRINYGINIDDSNSSIYNIIASSLALIEEEIINELNLFFSKMKPGGTYWAAIEEHISSKSTTYSAVRNALLNLNGVEHTNIKSSAGKANIYLILKEDLLDASKANINNPEFKAKLWETLYLTTPSGTLLEGDIEIDGLNSTGQLKSYKISLGKRKYVYLKVKYKLDLKNYLYLNIDS
;
A
#
# COMPACT_ATOMS: atom_id res chain seq x y z
N MET A 1 -29.56 13.52 21.23
CA MET A 1 -28.49 12.89 22.04
C MET A 1 -27.18 13.10 21.28
N SER A 2 -26.21 13.81 21.86
CA SER A 2 -24.92 14.03 21.21
C SER A 2 -23.95 12.91 21.59
N ILE A 3 -23.59 12.07 20.64
CA ILE A 3 -22.48 11.12 20.78
C ILE A 3 -21.20 11.98 20.83
N VAL A 4 -20.46 11.87 21.92
CA VAL A 4 -19.20 12.61 22.08
C VAL A 4 -18.11 11.81 21.40
N PHE A 5 -17.58 12.36 20.30
CA PHE A 5 -16.52 11.79 19.51
C PHE A 5 -15.18 12.42 19.90
N ASP A 6 -14.19 11.59 20.17
CA ASP A 6 -12.82 11.96 20.47
C ASP A 6 -11.92 11.49 19.31
N SER A 7 -11.06 12.38 18.80
CA SER A 7 -10.21 12.09 17.64
C SER A 7 -9.20 10.98 17.89
N ASP A 8 -8.81 10.76 19.14
CA ASP A 8 -7.71 9.87 19.51
C ASP A 8 -8.23 8.48 19.92
N PHE A 9 -9.47 8.40 20.42
CA PHE A 9 -10.05 7.17 20.98
C PHE A 9 -11.40 6.74 20.37
N GLY A 10 -11.99 7.53 19.46
CA GLY A 10 -13.27 7.22 18.83
C GLY A 10 -14.47 7.66 19.68
N ILE A 11 -15.49 6.81 19.83
CA ILE A 11 -16.66 7.13 20.63
C ILE A 11 -16.36 6.85 22.11
N LEU A 12 -16.51 7.86 22.96
CA LEU A 12 -16.24 7.70 24.38
C LEU A 12 -17.13 6.62 24.98
N LYS A 13 -16.51 5.55 25.53
CA LYS A 13 -17.24 4.41 26.09
C LYS A 13 -18.08 4.88 27.28
N ARG A 14 -19.36 4.55 27.27
CA ARG A 14 -20.31 4.90 28.34
C ARG A 14 -20.94 3.65 28.89
N THR A 15 -21.04 3.56 30.21
CA THR A 15 -21.80 2.49 30.86
C THR A 15 -23.29 2.77 30.73
N ILE A 16 -24.11 1.73 30.86
CA ILE A 16 -25.58 1.83 30.94
C ILE A 16 -26.00 2.89 31.97
N LYS A 17 -25.34 2.94 33.13
CA LYS A 17 -25.64 3.92 34.19
C LYS A 17 -25.39 5.36 33.73
N ASP A 18 -24.31 5.61 33.02
CA ASP A 18 -23.99 6.94 32.50
C ASP A 18 -24.98 7.39 31.42
N ILE A 19 -25.41 6.45 30.57
CA ILE A 19 -26.44 6.68 29.54
C ILE A 19 -27.76 7.05 30.19
N LEU A 20 -28.20 6.27 31.19
CA LEU A 20 -29.43 6.53 31.94
C LEU A 20 -29.39 7.87 32.67
N ARG A 21 -28.27 8.20 33.33
CA ARG A 21 -28.07 9.49 33.99
C ARG A 21 -28.21 10.64 33.00
N ALA A 22 -27.55 10.56 31.84
CA ALA A 22 -27.63 11.60 30.82
C ALA A 22 -29.05 11.79 30.27
N LYS A 23 -29.82 10.71 30.09
CA LYS A 23 -31.22 10.78 29.62
C LYS A 23 -32.15 11.40 30.67
N ARG A 24 -32.01 11.00 31.94
CA ARG A 24 -32.78 11.61 33.04
C ARG A 24 -32.46 13.09 33.19
N GLU A 25 -31.18 13.45 33.11
CA GLU A 25 -30.74 14.83 33.16
C GLU A 25 -31.29 15.66 31.99
N TYR A 26 -31.27 15.10 30.78
CA TYR A 26 -31.89 15.72 29.61
C TYR A 26 -33.40 15.96 29.80
N LEU A 27 -34.13 14.98 30.34
CA LEU A 27 -35.56 15.11 30.62
C LEU A 27 -35.86 16.15 31.71
N ARG A 28 -35.03 16.19 32.75
CA ARG A 28 -35.12 17.17 33.82
C ARG A 28 -34.88 18.59 33.31
N ILE A 29 -33.82 18.79 32.53
CA ILE A 29 -33.42 20.12 32.03
C ILE A 29 -34.41 20.64 30.99
N ASN A 30 -34.83 19.82 30.02
CA ASN A 30 -35.61 20.30 28.89
C ASN A 30 -37.12 20.22 29.09
N TYR A 31 -37.59 19.37 30.00
CA TYR A 31 -39.02 19.13 30.19
C TYR A 31 -39.46 19.19 31.66
N GLY A 32 -38.55 19.46 32.61
CA GLY A 32 -38.88 19.51 34.04
C GLY A 32 -39.29 18.16 34.65
N ILE A 33 -39.12 17.06 33.91
CA ILE A 33 -39.52 15.72 34.37
C ILE A 33 -38.43 15.17 35.28
N ASN A 34 -38.77 14.95 36.56
CA ASN A 34 -37.88 14.33 37.53
C ASN A 34 -38.24 12.85 37.70
N ILE A 35 -37.28 11.97 37.37
CA ILE A 35 -37.45 10.52 37.47
C ILE A 35 -36.49 10.02 38.54
N ASP A 36 -37.02 9.27 39.50
CA ASP A 36 -36.21 8.66 40.55
C ASP A 36 -35.24 7.61 39.98
N ASP A 37 -34.24 7.21 40.77
CA ASP A 37 -33.28 6.18 40.39
C ASP A 37 -33.76 4.77 40.78
N SER A 38 -35.08 4.59 41.00
CA SER A 38 -35.62 3.30 41.40
C SER A 38 -35.68 2.34 40.21
N ASN A 39 -35.16 1.12 40.40
CA ASN A 39 -35.27 0.05 39.40
C ASN A 39 -36.72 -0.40 39.15
N SER A 40 -37.68 -0.03 40.01
CA SER A 40 -39.10 -0.33 39.83
C SER A 40 -39.85 0.66 38.93
N SER A 41 -39.21 1.78 38.56
CA SER A 41 -39.82 2.76 37.65
C SER A 41 -39.93 2.19 36.24
N ILE A 42 -41.14 2.25 35.65
CA ILE A 42 -41.40 1.80 34.27
C ILE A 42 -40.45 2.49 33.28
N TYR A 43 -40.13 3.78 33.53
CA TYR A 43 -39.14 4.50 32.73
C TYR A 43 -37.76 3.84 32.82
N ASN A 44 -37.27 3.58 34.04
CA ASN A 44 -35.93 3.01 34.23
C ASN A 44 -35.84 1.60 33.64
N ILE A 45 -36.92 0.81 33.67
CA ILE A 45 -36.99 -0.51 33.02
C ILE A 45 -36.79 -0.36 31.50
N ILE A 46 -37.60 0.47 30.84
CA ILE A 46 -37.52 0.66 29.37
C ILE A 46 -36.19 1.31 28.97
N ALA A 47 -35.78 2.35 29.70
CA ALA A 47 -34.56 3.08 29.40
C ALA A 47 -33.31 2.22 29.60
N SER A 48 -33.31 1.27 30.55
CA SER A 48 -32.20 0.34 30.76
C SER A 48 -32.06 -0.63 29.60
N SER A 49 -33.16 -1.18 29.10
CA SER A 49 -33.16 -2.03 27.90
C SER A 49 -32.64 -1.29 26.67
N LEU A 50 -33.02 -0.02 26.50
CA LEU A 50 -32.50 0.81 25.40
C LEU A 50 -31.03 1.18 25.59
N ALA A 51 -30.59 1.41 26.83
CA ALA A 51 -29.21 1.75 27.14
C ALA A 51 -28.25 0.56 26.92
N LEU A 52 -28.72 -0.68 27.08
CA LEU A 52 -27.98 -1.88 26.68
C LEU A 52 -27.67 -1.87 25.17
N ILE A 53 -28.69 -1.63 24.34
CA ILE A 53 -28.52 -1.55 22.88
C ILE A 53 -27.57 -0.41 22.49
N GLU A 54 -27.69 0.74 23.16
CA GLU A 54 -26.79 1.88 22.92
C GLU A 54 -25.34 1.57 23.30
N GLU A 55 -25.10 0.85 24.40
CA GLU A 55 -23.76 0.39 24.79
C GLU A 55 -23.18 -0.58 23.75
N GLU A 56 -23.97 -1.53 23.25
CA GLU A 56 -23.56 -2.45 22.17
C GLU A 56 -23.19 -1.69 20.90
N ILE A 57 -24.00 -0.71 20.47
CA ILE A 57 -23.70 0.14 19.30
C ILE A 57 -22.38 0.90 19.50
N ILE A 58 -22.16 1.48 20.68
CA ILE A 58 -20.92 2.20 21.00
C ILE A 58 -19.72 1.25 20.92
N ASN A 59 -19.85 0.02 21.43
CA ASN A 59 -18.77 -0.98 21.37
C ASN A 59 -18.46 -1.40 19.93
N GLU A 60 -19.46 -1.70 19.11
CA GLU A 60 -19.28 -2.08 17.71
C GLU A 60 -18.67 -0.95 16.87
N LEU A 61 -19.09 0.29 17.09
CA LEU A 61 -18.50 1.45 16.41
C LEU A 61 -17.04 1.64 16.80
N ASN A 62 -16.70 1.51 18.08
CA ASN A 62 -15.31 1.56 18.52
C ASN A 62 -14.47 0.43 17.93
N LEU A 63 -15.03 -0.79 17.84
CA LEU A 63 -14.37 -1.90 17.15
C LEU A 63 -14.12 -1.57 15.67
N PHE A 64 -15.10 -1.01 14.98
CA PHE A 64 -14.96 -0.58 13.59
C PHE A 64 -13.84 0.46 13.43
N PHE A 65 -13.86 1.54 14.22
CA PHE A 65 -12.80 2.56 14.18
C PHE A 65 -11.42 1.99 14.51
N SER A 66 -11.34 1.04 15.46
CA SER A 66 -10.08 0.38 15.80
C SER A 66 -9.49 -0.45 14.65
N LYS A 67 -10.35 -0.99 13.76
CA LYS A 67 -9.92 -1.71 12.54
C LYS A 67 -9.57 -0.75 11.40
N MET A 68 -10.17 0.44 11.37
CA MET A 68 -9.98 1.47 10.34
C MET A 68 -8.81 2.42 10.59
N LYS A 69 -8.30 2.54 11.82
CA LYS A 69 -7.15 3.41 12.13
C LYS A 69 -5.85 2.90 11.48
N PRO A 70 -4.83 3.75 11.30
CA PRO A 70 -3.51 3.31 10.81
C PRO A 70 -2.97 2.09 11.57
N GLY A 71 -2.59 1.05 10.83
CA GLY A 71 -2.16 -0.25 11.39
C GLY A 71 -3.28 -1.20 11.81
N GLY A 72 -4.56 -0.81 11.72
CA GLY A 72 -5.71 -1.69 11.91
C GLY A 72 -5.93 -2.64 10.73
N THR A 73 -6.71 -3.71 10.92
CA THR A 73 -6.85 -4.77 9.90
C THR A 73 -7.53 -4.30 8.60
N TYR A 74 -8.53 -3.43 8.69
CA TYR A 74 -9.15 -2.85 7.49
C TYR A 74 -8.24 -1.79 6.87
N TRP A 75 -7.57 -0.99 7.70
CA TRP A 75 -6.58 -0.05 7.19
C TRP A 75 -5.46 -0.75 6.43
N ALA A 76 -4.91 -1.85 6.96
CA ALA A 76 -3.88 -2.63 6.31
C ALA A 76 -4.35 -3.21 4.97
N ALA A 77 -5.58 -3.71 4.89
CA ALA A 77 -6.17 -4.19 3.63
C ALA A 77 -6.36 -3.05 2.61
N ILE A 78 -6.79 -1.87 3.06
CA ILE A 78 -6.90 -0.66 2.23
C ILE A 78 -5.50 -0.20 1.79
N GLU A 79 -4.54 -0.19 2.70
CA GLU A 79 -3.16 0.21 2.46
C GLU A 79 -2.48 -0.75 1.49
N GLU A 80 -2.67 -2.06 1.60
CA GLU A 80 -2.21 -3.04 0.62
C GLU A 80 -2.83 -2.75 -0.76
N HIS A 81 -4.13 -2.46 -0.81
CA HIS A 81 -4.84 -2.15 -2.05
C HIS A 81 -4.46 -0.79 -2.67
N ILE A 82 -4.02 0.19 -1.88
CA ILE A 82 -3.58 1.52 -2.33
C ILE A 82 -2.07 1.53 -2.62
N SER A 83 -1.28 0.84 -1.81
CA SER A 83 0.19 0.76 -1.94
C SER A 83 0.60 -0.13 -3.10
N SER A 84 -0.16 -1.20 -3.38
CA SER A 84 -0.05 -1.94 -4.65
C SER A 84 -0.35 -1.06 -5.87
N LYS A 85 -1.03 0.08 -5.68
CA LYS A 85 -1.32 1.11 -6.68
C LYS A 85 -0.49 2.38 -6.54
N SER A 86 0.68 2.35 -5.88
CA SER A 86 1.62 3.47 -6.04
C SER A 86 2.11 3.48 -7.48
N THR A 87 1.54 4.37 -8.28
CA THR A 87 1.75 4.56 -9.72
C THR A 87 3.06 5.27 -10.05
N THR A 88 3.99 5.35 -9.09
CA THR A 88 5.26 6.06 -9.25
C THR A 88 6.27 5.21 -10.00
N TYR A 89 7.13 5.86 -10.79
CA TYR A 89 8.27 5.23 -11.47
C TYR A 89 9.04 4.27 -10.56
N SER A 90 9.26 4.65 -9.30
CA SER A 90 9.96 3.86 -8.30
C SER A 90 9.25 2.56 -7.92
N ALA A 91 7.93 2.59 -7.79
CA ALA A 91 7.15 1.41 -7.41
C ALA A 91 7.12 0.38 -8.53
N VAL A 92 6.85 0.81 -9.78
CA VAL A 92 6.90 -0.06 -10.96
C VAL A 92 8.30 -0.65 -11.12
N ARG A 93 9.34 0.18 -10.98
CA ARG A 93 10.74 -0.26 -11.03
C ARG A 93 11.05 -1.32 -9.97
N ASN A 94 10.65 -1.09 -8.71
CA ASN A 94 10.95 -2.03 -7.62
C ASN A 94 10.18 -3.35 -7.78
N ALA A 95 8.91 -3.30 -8.18
CA ALA A 95 8.11 -4.49 -8.43
C ALA A 95 8.72 -5.36 -9.54
N LEU A 96 9.16 -4.73 -10.64
CA LEU A 96 9.84 -5.45 -11.72
C LEU A 96 11.18 -6.04 -11.27
N LEU A 97 11.98 -5.33 -10.45
CA LEU A 97 13.24 -5.84 -9.92
C LEU A 97 13.06 -6.99 -8.92
N ASN A 98 11.91 -7.08 -8.25
CA ASN A 98 11.60 -8.16 -7.32
C ASN A 98 11.23 -9.47 -8.02
N LEU A 99 10.97 -9.46 -9.33
CA LEU A 99 10.74 -10.68 -10.10
C LEU A 99 12.04 -11.47 -10.24
N ASN A 100 12.02 -12.73 -9.81
CA ASN A 100 13.17 -13.61 -9.96
C ASN A 100 13.48 -13.79 -11.45
N GLY A 101 14.63 -13.26 -11.88
CA GLY A 101 15.09 -13.30 -13.26
C GLY A 101 15.20 -11.95 -13.95
N VAL A 102 14.69 -10.87 -13.35
CA VAL A 102 14.97 -9.50 -13.79
C VAL A 102 16.25 -9.02 -13.11
N GLU A 103 17.27 -8.70 -13.90
CA GLU A 103 18.55 -8.15 -13.38
C GLU A 103 18.51 -6.62 -13.32
N HIS A 104 17.94 -6.01 -14.36
CA HIS A 104 17.78 -4.56 -14.43
C HIS A 104 16.46 -4.19 -15.09
N THR A 105 15.91 -3.07 -14.67
CA THR A 105 14.77 -2.43 -15.31
C THR A 105 15.02 -0.93 -15.45
N ASN A 106 14.59 -0.39 -16.58
CA ASN A 106 14.58 1.04 -16.83
C ASN A 106 13.25 1.42 -17.46
N ILE A 107 12.70 2.57 -17.08
CA ILE A 107 11.41 3.04 -17.58
C ILE A 107 11.61 4.43 -18.17
N LYS A 108 11.18 4.64 -19.41
CA LYS A 108 11.12 5.97 -20.02
C LYS A 108 9.66 6.36 -20.17
N SER A 109 9.21 7.34 -19.41
CA SER A 109 7.84 7.85 -19.48
C SER A 109 7.75 9.14 -20.29
N SER A 110 6.63 9.31 -20.98
CA SER A 110 6.18 10.54 -21.63
C SER A 110 4.66 10.70 -21.39
N ALA A 111 4.05 11.78 -21.88
CA ALA A 111 2.63 12.03 -21.63
C ALA A 111 1.74 10.88 -22.17
N GLY A 112 1.15 10.11 -21.25
CA GLY A 112 0.26 8.98 -21.56
C GLY A 112 0.93 7.71 -22.09
N LYS A 113 2.27 7.69 -22.20
CA LYS A 113 3.04 6.56 -22.76
C LYS A 113 4.25 6.22 -21.92
N ALA A 114 4.59 4.94 -21.80
CA ALA A 114 5.82 4.52 -21.15
C ALA A 114 6.48 3.33 -21.85
N ASN A 115 7.81 3.32 -21.87
CA ASN A 115 8.62 2.25 -22.44
C ASN A 115 9.38 1.59 -21.30
N ILE A 116 9.14 0.30 -21.10
CA ILE A 116 9.82 -0.50 -20.09
C ILE A 116 10.91 -1.33 -20.78
N TYR A 117 12.14 -1.21 -20.29
CA TYR A 117 13.30 -1.94 -20.76
C TYR A 117 13.79 -2.90 -19.68
N LEU A 118 13.76 -4.20 -19.95
CA LEU A 118 14.17 -5.24 -19.01
C LEU A 118 15.48 -5.91 -19.45
N ILE A 119 16.41 -6.10 -18.52
CA ILE A 119 17.52 -7.03 -18.68
C ILE A 119 17.17 -8.26 -17.85
N LEU A 120 17.03 -9.40 -18.52
CA LEU A 120 16.66 -10.67 -17.91
C LEU A 120 17.86 -11.61 -17.84
N LYS A 121 17.80 -12.59 -16.94
CA LYS A 121 18.72 -13.73 -16.95
C LYS A 121 18.59 -14.52 -18.25
N GLU A 122 19.70 -15.08 -18.73
CA GLU A 122 19.74 -15.72 -20.06
C GLU A 122 18.86 -16.97 -20.18
N ASP A 123 18.59 -17.66 -19.08
CA ASP A 123 17.74 -18.85 -18.99
C ASP A 123 16.25 -18.57 -19.23
N LEU A 124 15.84 -17.30 -19.13
CA LEU A 124 14.47 -16.87 -19.42
C LEU A 124 14.24 -16.49 -20.89
N LEU A 125 15.32 -16.33 -21.65
CA LEU A 125 15.29 -15.89 -23.04
C LEU A 125 15.27 -17.09 -24.00
N ASP A 126 14.80 -16.85 -25.21
CA ASP A 126 14.92 -17.79 -26.31
C ASP A 126 16.37 -17.88 -26.83
N ALA A 127 16.64 -18.85 -27.72
CA ALA A 127 17.98 -19.05 -28.28
C ALA A 127 18.52 -17.81 -29.02
N SER A 128 17.64 -16.98 -29.58
CA SER A 128 18.01 -15.74 -30.27
C SER A 128 18.23 -14.55 -29.33
N LYS A 129 17.90 -14.71 -28.04
CA LYS A 129 17.89 -13.65 -27.01
C LYS A 129 17.03 -12.44 -27.40
N ALA A 130 16.01 -12.65 -28.24
CA ALA A 130 15.11 -11.61 -28.72
C ALA A 130 13.73 -11.69 -28.06
N ASN A 131 13.38 -12.82 -27.43
CA ASN A 131 12.08 -13.02 -26.79
C ASN A 131 12.21 -13.78 -25.46
N ILE A 132 11.15 -13.73 -24.66
CA ILE A 132 11.01 -14.49 -23.42
C ILE A 132 10.41 -15.86 -23.78
N ASN A 133 11.07 -16.95 -23.40
CA ASN A 133 10.62 -18.31 -23.69
C ASN A 133 9.89 -18.95 -22.50
N ASN A 134 10.12 -18.48 -21.27
CA ASN A 134 9.53 -19.07 -20.08
C ASN A 134 8.06 -18.58 -19.85
N PRO A 135 7.04 -19.47 -19.96
CA PRO A 135 5.64 -19.07 -19.82
C PRO A 135 5.26 -18.66 -18.39
N GLU A 136 5.81 -19.32 -17.37
CA GLU A 136 5.55 -18.98 -15.97
C GLU A 136 6.07 -17.58 -15.63
N PHE A 137 7.24 -17.25 -16.16
CA PHE A 137 7.80 -15.91 -16.01
C PHE A 137 6.95 -14.87 -16.75
N LYS A 138 6.47 -15.16 -17.97
CA LYS A 138 5.54 -14.27 -18.70
C LYS A 138 4.28 -13.99 -17.89
N ALA A 139 3.68 -15.01 -17.29
CA ALA A 139 2.48 -14.83 -16.46
C ALA A 139 2.74 -13.93 -15.25
N LYS A 140 3.84 -14.14 -14.52
CA LYS A 140 4.24 -13.29 -13.38
C LYS A 140 4.57 -11.86 -13.80
N LEU A 141 5.24 -11.71 -14.95
CA LEU A 141 5.56 -10.40 -15.51
C LEU A 141 4.27 -9.65 -15.89
N TRP A 142 3.34 -10.34 -16.56
CA TRP A 142 2.03 -9.78 -16.90
C TRP A 142 1.27 -9.31 -15.66
N GLU A 143 1.18 -10.15 -14.63
CA GLU A 143 0.47 -9.84 -13.39
C GLU A 143 1.11 -8.62 -12.69
N THR A 144 2.45 -8.60 -12.63
CA THR A 144 3.19 -7.46 -12.05
C THR A 144 2.89 -6.17 -12.80
N LEU A 145 2.89 -6.20 -14.15
CA LEU A 145 2.56 -5.04 -14.97
C LEU A 145 1.10 -4.61 -14.77
N TYR A 146 0.17 -5.56 -14.71
CA TYR A 146 -1.26 -5.28 -14.51
C TYR A 146 -1.54 -4.60 -13.18
N LEU A 147 -0.89 -5.05 -12.10
CA LEU A 147 -1.11 -4.51 -10.75
C LEU A 147 -0.42 -3.16 -10.53
N THR A 148 0.73 -2.92 -11.17
CA THR A 148 1.58 -1.75 -10.88
C THR A 148 1.47 -0.62 -11.91
N THR A 149 1.07 -0.92 -13.15
CA THR A 149 1.00 0.08 -14.22
C THR A 149 -0.24 0.96 -14.03
N PRO A 150 -0.11 2.30 -14.10
CA PRO A 150 -1.27 3.20 -13.97
C PRO A 150 -2.29 2.95 -15.09
N SER A 151 -3.57 2.90 -14.73
CA SER A 151 -4.66 2.79 -15.70
C SER A 151 -4.59 3.91 -16.75
N GLY A 152 -4.78 3.56 -18.01
CA GLY A 152 -4.67 4.49 -19.14
C GLY A 152 -3.25 4.74 -19.66
N THR A 153 -2.22 4.15 -19.06
CA THR A 153 -0.85 4.21 -19.60
C THR A 153 -0.70 3.25 -20.78
N LEU A 154 -0.31 3.78 -21.94
CA LEU A 154 0.05 2.94 -23.08
C LEU A 154 1.51 2.50 -22.94
N LEU A 155 1.74 1.19 -22.80
CA LEU A 155 3.09 0.63 -22.81
C LEU A 155 3.52 0.33 -24.26
N GLU A 156 4.66 0.90 -24.68
CA GLU A 156 5.26 0.63 -25.98
C GLU A 156 6.50 -0.26 -25.84
N GLY A 157 6.67 -1.18 -26.80
CA GLY A 157 7.78 -2.12 -26.82
C GLY A 157 7.66 -3.14 -27.94
N ASP A 158 8.64 -4.04 -27.99
CA ASP A 158 8.83 -5.02 -29.08
C ASP A 158 8.19 -6.38 -28.76
N ILE A 159 8.02 -6.69 -27.47
CA ILE A 159 7.47 -7.96 -26.97
C ILE A 159 6.09 -7.68 -26.38
N GLU A 160 5.09 -8.39 -26.87
CA GLU A 160 3.75 -8.39 -26.30
C GLU A 160 3.65 -9.45 -25.19
N ILE A 161 3.09 -9.02 -24.06
CA ILE A 161 2.82 -9.83 -22.88
C ILE A 161 1.33 -9.68 -22.57
N ASP A 162 0.58 -10.77 -22.73
CA ASP A 162 -0.86 -10.82 -22.56
C ASP A 162 -1.29 -11.77 -21.44
N GLY A 163 -2.51 -11.56 -20.95
CA GLY A 163 -3.09 -12.33 -19.85
C GLY A 163 -4.51 -11.89 -19.53
N LEU A 164 -5.19 -12.69 -18.71
CA LEU A 164 -6.58 -12.48 -18.31
C LEU A 164 -6.65 -11.87 -16.92
N ASN A 165 -7.39 -10.78 -16.76
CA ASN A 165 -7.67 -10.22 -15.44
C ASN A 165 -8.69 -11.06 -14.66
N SER A 166 -8.93 -10.68 -13.40
CA SER A 166 -9.90 -11.35 -12.51
C SER A 166 -11.33 -11.39 -13.04
N THR A 167 -11.66 -10.58 -14.05
CA THR A 167 -12.98 -10.55 -14.72
C THR A 167 -12.99 -11.33 -16.04
N GLY A 168 -11.91 -12.01 -16.40
CA GLY A 168 -11.77 -12.75 -17.66
C GLY A 168 -11.55 -11.87 -18.90
N GLN A 169 -11.18 -10.60 -18.73
CA GLN A 169 -10.85 -9.71 -19.84
C GLN A 169 -9.38 -9.86 -20.23
N LEU A 170 -9.12 -10.03 -21.52
CA LEU A 170 -7.77 -10.02 -22.07
C LEU A 170 -7.17 -8.60 -22.00
N LYS A 171 -5.98 -8.50 -21.40
CA LYS A 171 -5.17 -7.30 -21.36
C LYS A 171 -3.79 -7.62 -21.88
N SER A 172 -3.27 -6.81 -22.78
CA SER A 172 -1.91 -6.93 -23.29
C SER A 172 -1.09 -5.67 -23.02
N TYR A 173 0.19 -5.89 -22.78
CA TYR A 173 1.19 -4.87 -22.51
C TYR A 173 2.39 -5.11 -23.42
N LYS A 174 3.04 -4.03 -23.90
CA LYS A 174 4.27 -4.15 -24.68
C LYS A 174 5.48 -3.70 -23.88
N ILE A 175 6.55 -4.47 -23.96
CA ILE A 175 7.83 -4.23 -23.27
C ILE A 175 8.99 -4.48 -24.22
N SER A 176 10.16 -3.92 -23.92
CA SER A 176 11.38 -4.14 -24.72
C SER A 176 12.48 -4.78 -23.86
N LEU A 177 13.35 -5.57 -24.50
CA LEU A 177 14.58 -6.03 -23.87
C LEU A 177 15.63 -4.92 -23.92
N GLY A 178 16.28 -4.69 -22.77
CA GLY A 178 17.42 -3.79 -22.65
C GLY A 178 18.68 -4.40 -23.28
N LYS A 179 19.53 -3.55 -23.87
CA LYS A 179 20.85 -3.96 -24.38
C LYS A 179 21.92 -3.68 -23.34
N ARG A 180 22.69 -4.69 -22.95
CA ARG A 180 23.88 -4.51 -22.11
C ARG A 180 24.95 -3.74 -22.90
N LYS A 181 25.43 -2.62 -22.35
CA LYS A 181 26.56 -1.84 -22.90
C LYS A 181 27.69 -1.86 -21.88
N TYR A 182 28.88 -2.26 -22.29
CA TYR A 182 30.08 -2.27 -21.43
C TYR A 182 30.82 -0.94 -21.60
N VAL A 183 31.19 -0.31 -20.48
CA VAL A 183 32.03 0.89 -20.45
C VAL A 183 33.36 0.51 -19.81
N TYR A 184 34.45 0.69 -20.55
CA TYR A 184 35.80 0.48 -20.05
C TYR A 184 36.37 1.81 -19.55
N LEU A 185 36.66 1.90 -18.25
CA LEU A 185 37.33 3.07 -17.67
C LEU A 185 38.85 2.85 -17.67
N LYS A 186 39.58 3.62 -18.49
CA LYS A 186 41.05 3.66 -18.44
C LYS A 186 41.50 4.83 -17.58
N VAL A 187 41.93 4.53 -16.35
CA VAL A 187 42.46 5.55 -15.43
C VAL A 187 43.97 5.69 -15.67
N LYS A 188 44.41 6.88 -16.08
CA LYS A 188 45.82 7.30 -16.00
C LYS A 188 45.97 8.16 -14.75
N TYR A 189 46.78 7.71 -13.79
CA TYR A 189 47.19 8.55 -12.67
C TYR A 189 48.69 8.87 -12.79
N LYS A 190 49.08 10.06 -12.33
CA LYS A 190 50.46 10.49 -12.17
C LYS A 190 50.67 10.70 -10.68
N LEU A 191 51.54 9.89 -10.08
CA LEU A 191 51.99 10.10 -8.70
C LEU A 191 52.88 11.35 -8.70
N ASP A 192 52.41 12.45 -8.08
CA ASP A 192 53.28 13.59 -7.76
C ASP A 192 53.99 13.25 -6.44
N LEU A 193 55.17 12.63 -6.56
CA LEU A 193 56.04 12.27 -5.44
C LEU A 193 56.70 13.54 -4.87
N LYS A 194 55.92 14.53 -4.41
CA LYS A 194 56.44 15.66 -3.64
C LYS A 194 56.62 15.20 -2.19
N ASN A 195 57.87 14.96 -1.80
CA ASN A 195 58.35 14.64 -0.46
C ASN A 195 58.49 13.15 -0.10
N TYR A 196 59.22 12.39 -0.91
CA TYR A 196 59.98 11.27 -0.34
C TYR A 196 61.35 11.81 0.06
N LEU A 197 61.48 12.19 1.33
CA LEU A 197 62.78 12.22 1.99
C LEU A 197 63.41 10.85 1.78
N TYR A 198 64.49 10.80 1.00
CA TYR A 198 65.39 9.64 0.97
C TYR A 198 65.89 9.42 2.40
N LEU A 199 65.32 8.44 3.10
CA LEU A 199 66.02 7.77 4.18
C LEU A 199 67.07 6.90 3.50
N ASN A 200 68.29 7.41 3.42
CA ASN A 200 69.46 6.57 3.26
C ASN A 200 69.46 5.61 4.45
N ILE A 201 69.08 4.35 4.20
CA ILE A 201 69.40 3.24 5.09
C ILE A 201 70.67 2.63 4.51
N ASP A 202 71.79 3.23 4.83
CA ASP A 202 73.09 2.56 4.82
C ASP A 202 73.76 2.85 6.16
N SER A 203 73.64 1.87 7.06
CA SER A 203 74.62 1.54 8.10
C SER A 203 74.42 0.09 8.50
#